data_AF-A0A8I1Q7J0-F1
#
_entry.id   AF-A0A8I1Q7J0-F1
#
_cell.length_a   1.000
_cell.length_b   1.000
_cell.length_c   1.000
_cell.angle_alpha   90.00
_cell.angle_beta   90.00
_cell.angle_gamma   90.00
#
_symmetry.space_group_name_H-M   'P 1'
#
loop_
_entity.id
_entity.type
_entity.pdbx_description
1 polymer ?
#
loop_
_entity_poly.entity_id
_entity_poly.type
_entity_poly.pdbx_seq_one_letter_code
_entity_poly.pdbx_strand_id
1 'polypeptide(L)'
;MRNTRASAIAAVAALCGLLLTACATSAAPGTAGAPALPDVVSGLPDGEVLAQGTVMDAGGELELCLGAIMESYPPQCHGIPLVGWSWGGVEGSEQEGDIRWGAYAVQGTYDGTSFTVTQPPIMLALFDPAMRDDPTGGVPGPADEATLTATQDDLNTQLGDRVLSSWPQDGRVWVQVVWDDGMLQDAADARYGDDVVLVQSALQLVSAP
;
A
#
# COMPACT_ATOMS: atom_id res chain seq x y z
N MET A 1 27.39 83.19 1.38
CA MET A 1 27.90 82.67 0.08
C MET A 1 27.42 81.22 -0.03
N ARG A 2 26.34 80.98 -0.80
CA ARG A 2 26.33 80.35 -2.15
C ARG A 2 26.42 78.81 -2.05
N ASN A 3 25.56 77.98 -2.64
CA ASN A 3 24.37 78.17 -3.47
C ASN A 3 23.76 76.78 -3.70
N THR A 4 22.44 76.71 -3.74
CA THR A 4 21.63 75.73 -4.48
C THR A 4 22.04 75.72 -5.96
N ARG A 5 22.36 74.55 -6.54
CA ARG A 5 22.32 74.24 -7.99
C ARG A 5 22.14 72.71 -8.14
N ALA A 6 20.95 72.19 -8.44
CA ALA A 6 20.31 72.15 -9.76
C ALA A 6 21.16 71.38 -10.81
N SER A 7 20.68 70.17 -11.08
CA SER A 7 20.62 69.44 -12.37
C SER A 7 21.87 69.35 -13.26
N ALA A 8 22.32 68.12 -13.50
CA ALA A 8 22.92 67.72 -14.77
C ALA A 8 22.46 66.29 -15.13
N ILE A 9 21.56 66.23 -16.11
CA ILE A 9 21.15 65.03 -16.83
C ILE A 9 22.29 64.68 -17.81
N ALA A 10 22.78 63.44 -17.79
CA ALA A 10 23.53 62.87 -18.90
C ALA A 10 23.22 61.37 -18.99
N ALA A 11 22.51 61.01 -20.05
CA ALA A 11 22.11 59.66 -20.40
C ALA A 11 23.33 58.82 -20.80
N VAL A 12 23.39 57.56 -20.33
CA VAL A 12 24.12 56.50 -21.01
C VAL A 12 23.14 55.38 -21.29
N ALA A 13 23.05 55.09 -22.58
CA ALA A 13 22.16 54.16 -23.23
C ALA A 13 22.41 52.70 -22.83
N ALA A 14 21.34 51.93 -22.95
CA ALA A 14 21.31 50.54 -23.39
C ALA A 14 22.12 49.51 -22.56
N LEU A 15 21.41 48.77 -21.71
CA LEU A 15 21.55 47.32 -21.72
C LEU A 15 20.21 46.67 -21.40
N CYS A 16 19.42 46.47 -22.46
CA CYS A 16 18.39 45.44 -22.48
C CYS A 16 19.07 44.09 -22.23
N GLY A 17 18.65 43.42 -21.17
CA GLY A 17 19.08 42.07 -20.84
C GLY A 17 18.16 41.48 -19.78
N LEU A 18 16.87 41.36 -20.10
CA LEU A 18 15.96 40.49 -19.37
C LEU A 18 16.56 39.08 -19.37
N LEU A 19 17.20 38.68 -18.28
CA LEU A 19 17.44 37.27 -17.99
C LEU A 19 16.31 36.77 -17.10
N LEU A 20 15.12 36.67 -17.70
CA LEU A 20 14.12 35.71 -17.25
C LEU A 20 14.56 34.36 -17.80
N THR A 21 15.50 33.71 -17.12
CA THR A 21 15.81 32.30 -17.38
C THR A 21 14.55 31.51 -17.03
N ALA A 22 13.88 31.07 -18.08
CA ALA A 22 12.72 30.21 -18.03
C ALA A 22 13.00 28.99 -17.14
N CYS A 23 12.14 28.75 -16.16
CA CYS A 23 11.95 27.41 -15.63
C CYS A 23 11.44 26.55 -16.80
N ALA A 24 12.35 25.92 -17.53
CA ALA A 24 11.97 24.78 -18.35
C ALA A 24 11.64 23.65 -17.37
N THR A 25 10.37 23.56 -16.99
CA THR A 25 9.81 22.30 -16.50
C THR A 25 9.94 21.33 -17.66
N SER A 26 10.92 20.43 -17.57
CA SER A 26 10.91 19.22 -18.36
C SER A 26 9.70 18.45 -17.85
N ALA A 27 8.57 18.54 -18.56
CA ALA A 27 7.56 17.52 -18.41
C ALA A 27 8.28 16.20 -18.72
N ALA A 28 8.41 15.34 -17.71
CA ALA A 28 8.72 13.93 -17.97
C ALA A 28 7.71 13.46 -19.03
N PRO A 29 8.12 12.63 -20.00
CA PRO A 29 7.15 11.99 -20.87
C PRO A 29 6.27 11.13 -19.97
N GLY A 30 5.13 11.69 -19.55
CA GLY A 30 4.06 10.92 -18.96
C GLY A 30 3.70 9.87 -20.00
N THR A 31 3.85 8.62 -19.59
CA THR A 31 3.38 7.42 -20.27
C THR A 31 1.89 7.61 -20.57
N ALA A 32 1.60 8.22 -21.72
CA ALA A 32 0.25 8.39 -22.22
C ALA A 32 -0.31 7.00 -22.52
N GLY A 33 -0.99 6.39 -21.54
CA GLY A 33 -1.62 5.08 -21.68
C GLY A 33 -1.71 4.23 -20.41
N ALA A 34 -0.94 4.52 -19.35
CA ALA A 34 -1.05 3.76 -18.11
C ALA A 34 -2.28 4.20 -17.28
N PRO A 35 -3.09 3.26 -16.75
CA PRO A 35 -4.22 3.59 -15.89
C PRO A 35 -3.72 4.27 -14.59
N ALA A 36 -4.52 5.20 -14.05
CA ALA A 36 -4.23 5.76 -12.74
C ALA A 36 -4.46 4.67 -11.68
N LEU A 37 -3.57 4.58 -10.68
CA LEU A 37 -3.66 3.56 -9.61
C LEU A 37 -5.05 3.43 -8.97
N PRO A 38 -5.79 4.51 -8.66
CA PRO A 38 -7.12 4.40 -8.06
C PRO A 38 -8.13 3.67 -8.96
N ASP A 39 -7.95 3.75 -10.28
CA ASP A 39 -8.86 3.17 -11.27
C ASP A 39 -8.52 1.70 -11.59
N VAL A 40 -7.38 1.19 -11.10
CA VAL A 40 -6.95 -0.19 -11.33
C VAL A 40 -7.76 -1.14 -10.47
N VAL A 41 -8.49 -2.03 -11.14
CA VAL A 41 -9.25 -3.12 -10.52
C VAL A 41 -8.51 -4.42 -10.76
N SER A 42 -7.97 -5.03 -9.72
CA SER A 42 -7.35 -6.36 -9.79
C SER A 42 -8.42 -7.43 -10.01
N GLY A 43 -8.07 -8.51 -10.70
CA GLY A 43 -8.88 -9.71 -10.82
C GLY A 43 -9.05 -10.46 -9.49
N LEU A 44 -9.81 -11.56 -9.53
CA LEU A 44 -9.98 -12.44 -8.38
C LEU A 44 -8.90 -13.53 -8.34
N PRO A 45 -8.59 -14.09 -7.16
CA PRO A 45 -7.74 -15.27 -7.09
C PRO A 45 -8.34 -16.45 -7.86
N ASP A 46 -7.53 -17.12 -8.68
CA ASP A 46 -7.93 -18.32 -9.44
C ASP A 46 -7.89 -19.61 -8.59
N GLY A 47 -8.35 -19.55 -7.34
CA GLY A 47 -8.33 -20.69 -6.41
C GLY A 47 -8.63 -20.33 -4.96
N GLU A 48 -8.50 -21.31 -4.08
CA GLU A 48 -8.51 -21.04 -2.64
C GLU A 48 -7.26 -20.28 -2.23
N VAL A 49 -7.45 -19.39 -1.26
CA VAL A 49 -6.42 -18.55 -0.70
C VAL A 49 -6.26 -18.81 0.79
N LEU A 50 -5.03 -18.68 1.26
CA LEU A 50 -4.64 -18.63 2.66
C LEU A 50 -4.45 -17.16 3.06
N ALA A 51 -4.96 -16.82 4.24
CA ALA A 51 -4.78 -15.53 4.87
C ALA A 51 -4.27 -15.72 6.31
N GLN A 52 -3.46 -14.77 6.78
CA GLN A 52 -3.03 -14.70 8.17
C GLN A 52 -3.47 -13.35 8.72
N GLY A 53 -4.20 -13.35 9.82
CA GLY A 53 -4.74 -12.10 10.35
C GLY A 53 -5.46 -12.28 11.68
N THR A 54 -5.94 -11.16 12.22
CA THR A 54 -6.83 -11.15 13.38
C THR A 54 -8.24 -11.35 12.89
N VAL A 55 -8.94 -12.35 13.43
CA VAL A 55 -10.40 -12.46 13.29
C VAL A 55 -11.01 -11.66 14.44
N MET A 56 -11.90 -10.73 14.11
CA MET A 56 -12.60 -9.90 15.07
C MET A 56 -14.11 -10.06 14.90
N ASP A 57 -14.78 -10.21 16.03
CA ASP A 57 -16.23 -10.27 16.19
C ASP A 57 -16.63 -9.10 17.09
N ALA A 58 -17.27 -8.09 16.50
CA ALA A 58 -17.80 -6.94 17.22
C ALA A 58 -19.33 -7.04 17.28
N GLY A 59 -19.86 -7.80 18.24
CA GLY A 59 -21.31 -7.95 18.41
C GLY A 59 -22.00 -8.75 17.29
N GLY A 60 -21.31 -9.70 16.67
CA GLY A 60 -21.79 -10.56 15.58
C GLY A 60 -21.29 -10.15 14.19
N GLU A 61 -20.69 -8.97 14.06
CA GLU A 61 -20.06 -8.51 12.83
C GLU A 61 -18.64 -9.07 12.78
N LEU A 62 -18.42 -10.04 11.88
CA LEU A 62 -17.16 -10.76 11.73
C LEU A 62 -16.31 -10.16 10.61
N GLU A 63 -15.07 -9.83 10.95
CA GLU A 63 -14.07 -9.33 10.00
C GLU A 63 -12.72 -10.04 10.15
N LEU A 64 -11.96 -10.06 9.04
CA LEU A 64 -10.59 -10.53 8.97
C LEU A 64 -9.67 -9.33 8.75
N CYS A 65 -8.95 -8.95 9.81
CA CYS A 65 -7.94 -7.91 9.81
C CYS A 65 -6.64 -8.45 9.19
N LEU A 66 -6.31 -8.00 7.98
CA LEU A 66 -5.08 -8.40 7.28
C LEU A 66 -3.93 -7.40 7.47
N GLY A 67 -4.25 -6.18 7.91
CA GLY A 67 -3.29 -5.11 8.13
C GLY A 67 -2.96 -4.89 9.61
N ALA A 68 -2.44 -3.69 9.92
CA ALA A 68 -2.13 -3.30 11.28
C ALA A 68 -3.36 -3.29 12.19
N ILE A 69 -3.15 -3.64 13.47
CA ILE A 69 -4.15 -3.54 14.54
C ILE A 69 -3.71 -2.47 15.55
N MET A 70 -4.67 -1.80 16.18
CA MET A 70 -4.39 -0.82 17.23
C MET A 70 -4.00 -1.51 18.54
N GLU A 71 -2.97 -0.98 19.21
CA GLU A 71 -2.47 -1.47 20.50
C GLU A 71 -3.40 -1.08 21.66
N SER A 72 -4.58 -1.70 21.71
CA SER A 72 -5.62 -1.47 22.74
C SER A 72 -6.23 -2.79 23.23
N TYR A 73 -7.08 -2.70 24.26
CA TYR A 73 -7.79 -3.85 24.83
C TYR A 73 -9.27 -3.49 25.04
N PRO A 74 -10.21 -3.89 24.14
CA PRO A 74 -9.99 -4.72 22.95
C PRO A 74 -9.19 -3.99 21.84
N PRO A 75 -8.48 -4.73 20.98
CA PRO A 75 -7.82 -4.15 19.81
C PRO A 75 -8.87 -3.59 18.85
N GLN A 76 -8.46 -2.64 18.02
CA GLN A 76 -9.28 -2.13 16.92
C GLN A 76 -8.59 -2.42 15.58
N CYS A 77 -9.36 -2.76 14.58
CA CYS A 77 -8.91 -2.96 13.20
C CYS A 77 -10.03 -2.56 12.25
N HIS A 78 -9.70 -2.48 10.96
CA HIS A 78 -10.70 -2.56 9.90
C HIS A 78 -10.25 -3.67 8.96
N GLY A 79 -11.12 -4.64 8.74
CA GLY A 79 -10.85 -5.81 7.92
C GLY A 79 -11.82 -5.98 6.76
N ILE A 80 -11.70 -7.12 6.08
CA ILE A 80 -12.72 -7.56 5.12
C ILE A 80 -13.76 -8.42 5.85
N PRO A 81 -15.05 -8.37 5.48
CA PRO A 81 -16.07 -9.26 6.04
C PRO A 81 -15.67 -10.73 5.97
N LEU A 82 -15.87 -11.45 7.08
CA LEU A 82 -15.52 -12.85 7.22
C LEU A 82 -16.80 -13.71 7.30
N VAL A 83 -17.00 -14.54 6.29
CA VAL A 83 -18.18 -15.38 6.11
C VAL A 83 -17.87 -16.83 6.49
N GLY A 84 -18.82 -17.49 7.14
CA GLY A 84 -18.70 -18.91 7.50
C GLY A 84 -17.86 -19.19 8.76
N TRP A 85 -17.41 -18.14 9.46
CA TRP A 85 -16.68 -18.29 10.72
C TRP A 85 -17.58 -18.66 11.90
N SER A 86 -17.05 -19.47 12.82
CA SER A 86 -17.67 -19.81 14.09
C SER A 86 -16.59 -19.95 15.16
N TRP A 87 -16.85 -19.40 16.35
CA TRP A 87 -16.01 -19.60 17.53
C TRP A 87 -16.14 -20.99 18.15
N GLY A 88 -17.09 -21.80 17.69
CA GLY A 88 -17.30 -23.15 18.22
C GLY A 88 -16.13 -24.07 17.90
N GLY A 89 -15.44 -24.56 18.93
CA GLY A 89 -14.32 -25.49 18.77
C GLY A 89 -13.00 -24.85 18.33
N VAL A 90 -12.92 -23.50 18.36
CA VAL A 90 -11.71 -22.73 18.08
C VAL A 90 -11.17 -22.17 19.39
N GLU A 91 -9.87 -22.37 19.64
CA GLU A 91 -9.16 -21.83 20.81
C GLU A 91 -8.39 -20.55 20.44
N GLY A 92 -7.71 -19.93 21.41
CA GLY A 92 -6.82 -18.79 21.17
C GLY A 92 -7.51 -17.45 20.97
N SER A 93 -8.79 -17.34 21.35
CA SER A 93 -9.53 -16.08 21.34
C SER A 93 -9.53 -15.42 22.72
N GLU A 94 -9.51 -14.09 22.72
CA GLU A 94 -9.81 -13.23 23.87
C GLU A 94 -11.15 -12.55 23.71
N GLN A 95 -11.73 -12.07 24.81
CA GLN A 95 -13.02 -11.40 24.81
C GLN A 95 -13.09 -10.30 25.86
N GLU A 96 -13.60 -9.14 25.47
CA GLU A 96 -13.94 -8.01 26.35
C GLU A 96 -15.30 -7.45 25.93
N GLY A 97 -16.29 -7.58 26.81
CA GLY A 97 -17.69 -7.26 26.48
C GLY A 97 -18.20 -8.07 25.28
N ASP A 98 -18.77 -7.38 24.30
CA ASP A 98 -19.30 -7.97 23.07
C ASP A 98 -18.24 -8.13 21.97
N ILE A 99 -16.98 -7.76 22.25
CA ILE A 99 -15.88 -7.86 21.29
C ILE A 99 -15.07 -9.11 21.60
N ARG A 100 -14.92 -9.99 20.62
CA ARG A 100 -14.07 -11.20 20.68
C ARG A 100 -13.09 -11.18 19.52
N TRP A 101 -11.84 -11.54 19.78
CA TRP A 101 -10.81 -11.55 18.75
C TRP A 101 -9.80 -12.67 18.97
N GLY A 102 -9.12 -13.07 17.91
CA GLY A 102 -7.99 -14.00 17.97
C GLY A 102 -7.21 -13.99 16.66
N ALA A 103 -5.98 -14.50 16.67
CA ALA A 103 -5.10 -14.47 15.51
C ALA A 103 -5.02 -15.85 14.84
N TYR A 104 -5.43 -15.94 13.57
CA TYR A 104 -5.59 -17.19 12.85
C TYR A 104 -4.98 -17.17 11.44
N ALA A 105 -4.53 -18.34 11.00
CA ALA A 105 -4.42 -18.66 9.59
C ALA A 105 -5.77 -19.26 9.14
N VAL A 106 -6.35 -18.68 8.09
CA VAL A 106 -7.64 -19.07 7.54
C VAL A 106 -7.50 -19.36 6.05
N GLN A 107 -8.13 -20.45 5.61
CA GLN A 107 -8.16 -20.83 4.20
C GLN A 107 -9.60 -20.76 3.69
N GLY A 108 -9.76 -20.28 2.47
CA GLY A 108 -11.06 -19.91 1.94
C GLY A 108 -11.04 -19.36 0.52
N THR A 109 -12.15 -18.72 0.14
CA THR A 109 -12.30 -18.00 -1.14
C THR A 109 -12.48 -16.51 -0.89
N TYR A 110 -11.93 -15.69 -1.77
CA TYR A 110 -12.09 -14.23 -1.75
C TYR A 110 -12.81 -13.75 -3.01
N ASP A 111 -13.87 -12.96 -2.85
CA ASP A 111 -14.72 -12.49 -3.95
C ASP A 111 -14.44 -11.04 -4.38
N GLY A 112 -13.36 -10.44 -3.87
CA GLY A 112 -13.03 -9.04 -4.06
C GLY A 112 -13.55 -8.12 -2.95
N THR A 113 -14.42 -8.63 -2.08
CA THR A 113 -15.01 -7.85 -0.98
C THR A 113 -15.04 -8.61 0.34
N SER A 114 -15.27 -9.92 0.32
CA SER A 114 -15.42 -10.76 1.51
C SER A 114 -14.58 -12.03 1.41
N PHE A 115 -14.18 -12.56 2.57
CA PHE A 115 -13.48 -13.83 2.69
C PHE A 115 -14.44 -14.88 3.23
N THR A 116 -14.65 -15.98 2.49
CA THR A 116 -15.46 -17.12 2.94
C THR A 116 -14.56 -18.26 3.38
N VAL A 117 -14.65 -18.64 4.66
CA VAL A 117 -13.85 -19.73 5.23
C VAL A 117 -14.35 -21.08 4.72
N THR A 118 -13.44 -21.91 4.21
CA THR A 118 -13.76 -23.25 3.67
C THR A 118 -13.07 -24.39 4.43
N GLN A 119 -12.06 -24.08 5.24
CA GLN A 119 -11.32 -25.06 6.04
C GLN A 119 -11.31 -24.68 7.53
N PRO A 120 -11.10 -25.65 8.46
CA PRO A 120 -10.87 -25.35 9.86
C PRO A 120 -9.68 -24.39 10.04
N PRO A 121 -9.82 -23.32 10.86
CA PRO A 121 -8.75 -22.36 11.07
C PRO A 121 -7.64 -22.93 11.95
N ILE A 122 -6.44 -22.38 11.81
CA ILE A 122 -5.27 -22.73 12.62
C ILE A 122 -4.87 -21.50 13.43
N MET A 123 -4.69 -21.63 14.74
CA MET A 123 -4.13 -20.54 15.56
C MET A 123 -2.77 -20.13 15.01
N LEU A 124 -2.50 -18.83 14.83
CA LEU A 124 -1.21 -18.38 14.31
C LEU A 124 -0.03 -18.84 15.18
N ALA A 125 -0.23 -19.01 16.49
CA ALA A 125 0.77 -19.57 17.38
C ALA A 125 1.17 -21.03 17.06
N LEU A 126 0.35 -21.75 16.28
CA LEU A 126 0.58 -23.13 15.84
C LEU A 126 0.81 -23.23 14.33
N PHE A 127 0.66 -22.13 13.59
CA PHE A 127 0.77 -22.14 12.14
C PHE A 127 2.23 -21.94 11.73
N ASP A 128 2.75 -22.86 10.92
CA ASP A 128 4.08 -22.77 10.32
C ASP A 128 3.93 -22.37 8.85
N PRO A 129 4.13 -21.07 8.51
CA PRO A 129 3.96 -20.61 7.14
C PRO A 129 5.08 -21.14 6.24
N ALA A 130 4.72 -21.56 5.03
CA ALA A 130 5.71 -21.76 3.98
C ALA A 130 6.45 -20.44 3.72
N MET A 131 7.77 -20.52 3.55
CA MET A 131 8.57 -19.35 3.19
C MET A 131 8.08 -18.80 1.85
N ARG A 132 7.74 -17.51 1.81
CA ARG A 132 7.43 -16.83 0.55
C ARG A 132 8.70 -16.74 -0.28
N ASP A 133 8.55 -16.95 -1.58
CA ASP A 133 9.61 -16.64 -2.52
C ASP A 133 9.94 -15.15 -2.45
N ASP A 134 11.23 -14.83 -2.42
CA ASP A 134 11.70 -13.45 -2.50
C ASP A 134 11.61 -12.97 -3.96
N PRO A 135 10.68 -12.05 -4.30
CA PRO A 135 10.53 -11.57 -5.67
C PRO A 135 11.74 -10.75 -6.13
N THR A 136 12.58 -10.26 -5.22
CA THR A 136 13.75 -9.43 -5.55
C THR A 136 15.00 -10.25 -5.87
N GLY A 137 15.01 -11.55 -5.51
CA GLY A 137 16.21 -12.38 -5.59
C GLY A 137 17.41 -11.80 -4.81
N GLY A 138 17.16 -11.01 -3.77
CA GLY A 138 18.16 -10.28 -2.99
C GLY A 138 18.82 -9.09 -3.70
N VAL A 139 18.29 -8.65 -4.84
CA VAL A 139 18.84 -7.51 -5.59
C VAL A 139 18.21 -6.20 -5.09
N PRO A 140 19.01 -5.20 -4.67
CA PRO A 140 18.48 -3.89 -4.27
C PRO A 140 17.73 -3.18 -5.41
N GLY A 141 16.83 -2.29 -5.01
CA GLY A 141 15.99 -1.51 -5.91
C GLY A 141 16.71 -0.30 -6.49
N PRO A 142 16.10 0.34 -7.50
CA PRO A 142 16.76 1.36 -8.28
C PRO A 142 16.69 2.76 -7.64
N ALA A 143 15.85 2.96 -6.62
CA ALA A 143 15.50 4.29 -6.10
C ALA A 143 16.31 4.70 -4.86
N ASP A 144 16.53 6.01 -4.72
CA ASP A 144 17.12 6.62 -3.53
C ASP A 144 16.06 6.96 -2.47
N GLU A 145 16.49 7.22 -1.23
CA GLU A 145 15.60 7.48 -0.10
C GLU A 145 14.61 8.63 -0.32
N ALA A 146 15.04 9.68 -1.03
CA ALA A 146 14.17 10.81 -1.34
C ALA A 146 13.05 10.41 -2.31
N THR A 147 13.39 9.60 -3.33
CA THR A 147 12.43 9.03 -4.26
C THR A 147 11.49 8.06 -3.56
N LEU A 148 12.00 7.20 -2.68
CA LEU A 148 11.19 6.24 -1.91
C LEU A 148 10.16 6.94 -1.03
N THR A 149 10.58 7.97 -0.29
CA THR A 149 9.67 8.75 0.56
C THR A 149 8.56 9.39 -0.27
N ALA A 150 8.92 10.09 -1.35
CA ALA A 150 7.93 10.74 -2.22
C ALA A 150 6.99 9.73 -2.89
N THR A 151 7.51 8.57 -3.28
CA THR A 151 6.72 7.48 -3.88
C THR A 151 5.75 6.90 -2.89
N GLN A 152 6.19 6.61 -1.66
CA GLN A 152 5.32 6.06 -0.62
C GLN A 152 4.18 7.02 -0.26
N ASP A 153 4.45 8.32 -0.13
CA ASP A 153 3.44 9.33 0.17
C ASP A 153 2.38 9.44 -0.95
N ASP A 154 2.81 9.49 -2.21
CA ASP A 154 1.89 9.50 -3.35
C ASP A 154 1.10 8.19 -3.42
N LEU A 155 1.76 7.04 -3.29
CA LEU A 155 1.13 5.73 -3.34
C LEU A 155 0.03 5.57 -2.27
N ASN A 156 0.31 5.97 -1.02
CA ASN A 156 -0.68 5.97 0.05
C ASN A 156 -1.84 6.92 -0.26
N THR A 157 -1.57 8.08 -0.86
CA THR A 157 -2.61 9.04 -1.28
C THR A 157 -3.49 8.48 -2.39
N GLN A 158 -2.92 7.78 -3.38
CA GLN A 158 -3.67 7.23 -4.50
C GLN A 158 -4.50 6.02 -4.10
N LEU A 159 -3.94 5.12 -3.29
CA LEU A 159 -4.57 3.84 -2.96
C LEU A 159 -5.47 3.89 -1.74
N GLY A 160 -5.24 4.83 -0.81
CA GLY A 160 -6.06 5.01 0.39
C GLY A 160 -6.26 3.70 1.15
N ASP A 161 -7.52 3.34 1.41
CA ASP A 161 -7.92 2.17 2.19
C ASP A 161 -7.53 0.82 1.55
N ARG A 162 -7.06 0.81 0.28
CA ARG A 162 -6.52 -0.41 -0.33
C ARG A 162 -5.17 -0.81 0.25
N VAL A 163 -4.45 0.13 0.87
CA VAL A 163 -3.14 -0.12 1.50
C VAL A 163 -3.34 -0.71 2.90
N LEU A 164 -2.92 -1.96 3.07
CA LEU A 164 -2.85 -2.58 4.40
C LEU A 164 -1.62 -2.12 5.18
N SER A 165 -0.50 -1.95 4.47
CA SER A 165 0.75 -1.37 4.98
C SER A 165 1.65 -0.97 3.81
N SER A 166 2.53 0.00 4.01
CA SER A 166 3.58 0.35 3.06
C SER A 166 4.86 0.73 3.80
N TRP A 167 6.03 0.42 3.20
CA TRP A 167 7.32 0.75 3.80
C TRP A 167 8.45 0.78 2.75
N PRO A 168 9.44 1.68 2.90
CA PRO A 168 10.65 1.62 2.09
C PRO A 168 11.57 0.52 2.60
N GLN A 169 12.18 -0.23 1.69
CA GLN A 169 13.17 -1.25 2.00
C GLN A 169 14.06 -1.51 0.79
N ASP A 170 15.38 -1.51 1.02
CA ASP A 170 16.41 -1.88 0.04
C ASP A 170 16.21 -1.27 -1.35
N GLY A 171 15.94 0.04 -1.43
CA GLY A 171 15.80 0.76 -2.70
C GLY A 171 14.44 0.64 -3.39
N ARG A 172 13.40 0.14 -2.68
CA ARG A 172 12.01 0.02 -3.16
C ARG A 172 11.00 0.46 -2.12
N VAL A 173 9.79 0.81 -2.57
CA VAL A 173 8.61 0.90 -1.70
C VAL A 173 7.85 -0.42 -1.80
N TRP A 174 7.69 -1.11 -0.68
CA TRP A 174 6.78 -2.23 -0.57
C TRP A 174 5.40 -1.71 -0.19
N VAL A 175 4.37 -2.24 -0.83
CA VAL A 175 2.98 -2.03 -0.47
C VAL A 175 2.29 -3.37 -0.32
N GLN A 176 1.63 -3.58 0.80
CA GLN A 176 0.76 -4.72 1.01
C GLN A 176 -0.69 -4.33 0.75
N VAL A 177 -1.38 -5.12 -0.06
CA VAL A 177 -2.81 -5.01 -0.37
C VAL A 177 -3.51 -6.33 -0.09
N VAL A 178 -4.84 -6.37 -0.04
CA VAL A 178 -5.58 -7.64 0.17
C VAL A 178 -5.21 -8.66 -0.90
N TRP A 179 -5.34 -8.26 -2.17
CA TRP A 179 -5.01 -9.06 -3.32
C TRP A 179 -4.61 -8.18 -4.49
N ASP A 180 -3.62 -8.65 -5.24
CA ASP A 180 -3.28 -8.20 -6.57
C ASP A 180 -2.95 -9.42 -7.46
N ASP A 181 -3.40 -9.38 -8.70
CA ASP A 181 -3.13 -10.37 -9.75
C ASP A 181 -2.01 -9.90 -10.70
N GLY A 182 -1.33 -8.81 -10.35
CA GLY A 182 -0.28 -8.16 -11.14
C GLY A 182 -0.74 -6.87 -11.82
N MET A 183 -2.05 -6.60 -11.91
CA MET A 183 -2.52 -5.37 -12.55
C MET A 183 -2.11 -4.12 -11.77
N LEU A 184 -2.12 -4.16 -10.44
CA LEU A 184 -1.66 -3.04 -9.64
C LEU A 184 -0.14 -2.91 -9.70
N GLN A 185 0.60 -4.02 -9.72
CA GLN A 185 2.04 -4.02 -9.96
C GLN A 185 2.40 -3.33 -11.29
N ASP A 186 1.80 -3.76 -12.40
CA ASP A 186 2.03 -3.18 -13.73
C ASP A 186 1.74 -1.67 -13.77
N ALA A 187 0.67 -1.24 -13.09
CA ALA A 187 0.32 0.18 -13.00
C ALA A 187 1.30 0.97 -12.12
N ALA A 188 1.84 0.36 -11.06
CA ALA A 188 2.85 0.94 -10.21
C ALA A 188 4.18 1.11 -10.97
N ASP A 189 4.62 0.08 -11.71
CA ASP A 189 5.82 0.15 -12.55
C ASP A 189 5.67 1.21 -13.65
N ALA A 190 4.51 1.28 -14.30
CA ALA A 190 4.25 2.28 -15.33
C ALA A 190 4.22 3.73 -14.80
N ARG A 191 3.92 3.92 -13.51
CA ARG A 191 3.83 5.23 -12.85
C ARG A 191 5.15 5.67 -12.23
N TYR A 192 5.80 4.78 -11.49
CA TYR A 192 6.97 5.10 -10.66
C TYR A 192 8.29 4.65 -11.29
N GLY A 193 8.23 3.78 -12.31
CA GLY A 193 9.37 3.10 -12.92
C GLY A 193 9.47 1.66 -12.43
N ASP A 194 9.96 0.80 -13.32
CA ASP A 194 10.16 -0.63 -13.06
C ASP A 194 10.90 -0.86 -11.73
N ASP A 195 10.38 -1.79 -10.91
CA ASP A 195 10.97 -2.21 -9.64
C ASP A 195 11.11 -1.11 -8.58
N VAL A 196 10.49 0.07 -8.75
CA VAL A 196 10.46 1.12 -7.70
C VAL A 196 9.45 0.76 -6.61
N VAL A 197 8.34 0.13 -6.99
CA VAL A 197 7.28 -0.34 -6.08
C VAL A 197 7.12 -1.84 -6.23
N LEU A 198 6.99 -2.55 -5.11
CA LEU A 198 6.57 -3.95 -5.09
C LEU A 198 5.24 -4.09 -4.37
N VAL A 199 4.25 -4.58 -5.11
CA VAL A 199 2.92 -4.90 -4.61
C VAL A 199 2.91 -6.34 -4.09
N GLN A 200 2.52 -6.50 -2.83
CA GLN A 200 2.42 -7.79 -2.16
C GLN A 200 0.97 -8.05 -1.72
N SER A 201 0.40 -9.16 -2.16
CA SER A 201 -0.89 -9.64 -1.66
C SER A 201 -0.76 -10.18 -0.24
N ALA A 202 -1.67 -9.81 0.66
CA ALA A 202 -1.81 -10.44 1.97
C ALA A 202 -2.36 -11.87 1.80
N LEU A 203 -3.31 -12.06 0.89
CA LEU A 203 -3.81 -13.37 0.51
C LEU A 203 -2.78 -14.12 -0.36
N GLN A 204 -2.56 -15.40 -0.05
CA GLN A 204 -1.71 -16.31 -0.82
C GLN A 204 -2.56 -17.36 -1.50
N LEU A 205 -2.30 -17.67 -2.77
CA LEU A 205 -2.88 -18.88 -3.36
C LEU A 205 -2.38 -20.12 -2.60
N VAL A 206 -3.30 -21.02 -2.30
CA VAL A 206 -2.94 -22.34 -1.80
C VAL A 206 -2.34 -23.10 -2.97
N SER A 207 -1.03 -23.38 -2.90
CA SER A 207 -0.36 -24.21 -3.89
C SER A 207 -1.09 -25.54 -4.02
N ALA A 208 -1.34 -25.99 -5.25
CA ALA A 208 -1.77 -27.36 -5.48
C ALA A 208 -0.70 -28.31 -4.90
N PRO A 209 -1.11 -29.37 -4.17
CA PRO A 209 -0.19 -30.32 -3.55
C PRO A 209 0.69 -31.05 -4.57
#